data_AF-A0A8T5LZ42-F1
#
_entry.id   AF-A0A8T5LZ42-F1
#
_cell.length_a   1.000
_cell.length_b   1.000
_cell.length_c   1.000
_cell.angle_alpha   90.00
_cell.angle_beta   90.00
_cell.angle_gamma   90.00
#
_symmetry.space_group_name_H-M   'P 1'
#
loop_
_entity.id
_entity.type
_entity.pdbx_description
1 polymer ?
#
loop_
_entity_poly.entity_id
_entity_poly.type
_entity_poly.pdbx_seq_one_letter_code
_entity_poly.pdbx_strand_id
1 'polypeptide(L)'
;MNSKGQGSGVFQLLIAAVVALAILGVLLGIIGGLPPLGSQDPIEASRNGLKDAFTQVGSPQFSSKVTITKDTVFTPRGVAPRELGISIDHVCVGVAKALGDSFSITDEFTPDAIVYSGSRSLDVKIGAICETGDDIDAAANDVFQGAIDDFDNDCEDNGSSETYCVVAILPP
;
A
#
# COMPACT_ATOMS: atom_id res chain seq x y z
N MET A 1 10.54 -36.06 63.33
CA MET A 1 9.63 -34.95 62.99
C MET A 1 10.12 -34.31 61.70
N ASN A 2 9.22 -34.23 60.72
CA ASN A 2 9.21 -33.42 59.49
C ASN A 2 10.54 -33.02 58.81
N SER A 3 10.81 -33.65 57.67
CA SER A 3 11.50 -33.01 56.54
C SER A 3 10.73 -33.30 55.26
N LYS A 4 9.74 -32.45 54.99
CA LYS A 4 9.08 -32.28 53.69
C LYS A 4 8.89 -30.78 53.51
N GLY A 5 9.44 -30.18 52.45
CA GLY A 5 9.07 -28.80 52.11
C GLY A 5 9.94 -27.94 51.19
N GLN A 6 11.15 -28.34 50.75
CA GLN A 6 11.97 -27.43 49.90
C GLN A 6 11.94 -27.70 48.40
N GLY A 7 11.43 -28.85 47.93
CA GLY A 7 11.43 -29.19 46.50
C GLY A 7 10.28 -28.60 45.66
N SER A 8 9.22 -28.09 46.30
CA SER A 8 7.99 -27.68 45.59
C SER A 8 8.10 -26.33 44.87
N GLY A 9 8.92 -25.40 45.39
CA GLY A 9 8.99 -24.03 44.86
C GLY A 9 9.76 -23.93 43.53
N VAL A 10 10.80 -24.75 43.36
CA VAL A 10 11.62 -24.75 42.13
C VAL A 10 10.83 -25.29 40.93
N PHE A 11 10.00 -26.32 41.16
CA PHE A 11 9.11 -26.85 40.12
C PHE A 11 8.06 -25.83 39.68
N GLN A 12 7.49 -25.05 40.61
CA GLN A 12 6.55 -23.98 40.26
C GLN A 12 7.22 -22.85 39.46
N LEU A 13 8.45 -22.47 39.80
CA LEU A 13 9.22 -21.47 39.04
C LEU A 13 9.54 -21.92 37.62
N LEU A 14 9.91 -23.19 37.42
CA LEU A 14 10.17 -23.75 36.10
C LEU A 14 8.89 -23.82 35.24
N ILE A 15 7.76 -24.22 35.83
CA ILE A 15 6.48 -24.26 35.11
C ILE A 15 6.04 -22.84 34.70
N ALA A 16 6.21 -21.84 35.58
CA ALA A 16 5.88 -20.46 35.24
C ALA A 16 6.70 -19.92 34.06
N ALA A 17 8.00 -20.22 33.99
CA ALA A 17 8.85 -19.83 32.87
C ALA A 17 8.45 -20.49 31.54
N VAL A 18 8.10 -21.79 31.58
CA VAL A 18 7.63 -22.51 30.39
C VAL A 18 6.30 -21.96 29.88
N VAL A 19 5.35 -21.66 30.78
CA VAL A 19 4.07 -21.05 30.42
C VAL A 19 4.27 -19.65 29.83
N ALA A 20 5.17 -18.84 30.39
CA ALA A 20 5.48 -17.52 29.86
C ALA A 20 6.08 -17.59 28.44
N LEU A 21 6.98 -18.53 28.17
CA LEU A 21 7.54 -18.74 26.82
C LEU A 21 6.46 -19.22 25.83
N ALA A 22 5.55 -20.09 26.27
CA ALA A 22 4.44 -20.54 25.42
C ALA A 22 3.49 -19.39 25.05
N ILE A 23 3.13 -18.54 26.02
CA ILE A 23 2.29 -17.35 25.77
C ILE A 23 3.03 -16.36 24.86
N LEU A 24 4.34 -16.14 25.06
CA LEU A 24 5.13 -15.27 24.19
C LEU A 24 5.18 -15.79 22.74
N GLY A 25 5.29 -17.11 22.55
CA GLY A 25 5.23 -17.73 21.23
C GLY A 25 3.88 -17.51 20.52
N VAL A 26 2.77 -17.62 21.25
CA VAL A 26 1.43 -17.32 20.72
C VAL A 26 1.28 -15.83 20.38
N LEU A 27 1.78 -14.93 21.24
CA LEU A 27 1.74 -13.49 21.02
C LEU A 27 2.59 -13.05 19.81
N LEU A 28 3.77 -13.65 19.61
CA LEU A 28 4.61 -13.37 18.44
C LEU A 28 3.93 -13.81 17.12
N GLY A 29 3.18 -14.91 17.13
CA GLY A 29 2.38 -15.34 15.98
C GLY A 29 1.26 -14.36 15.61
N ILE A 30 0.69 -13.67 16.61
CA ILE A 30 -0.34 -12.64 16.41
C ILE A 30 0.29 -11.32 15.91
N ILE A 31 1.45 -10.93 16.46
CA ILE A 31 2.17 -9.71 16.07
C ILE A 31 2.70 -9.80 14.63
N GLY A 32 3.05 -10.99 14.13
CA GLY A 32 3.49 -11.18 12.74
C GLY A 32 2.43 -10.88 11.67
N GLY A 33 1.16 -10.71 12.07
CA GLY A 33 0.08 -10.26 11.19
C GLY A 33 -0.23 -8.76 11.26
N LEU A 34 0.44 -8.01 12.14
CA LEU A 34 0.31 -6.55 12.18
C LEU A 34 1.35 -5.91 11.26
N PRO A 35 0.97 -4.87 10.48
CA PRO A 35 1.94 -4.10 9.73
C PRO A 35 2.98 -3.50 10.69
N PRO A 36 4.27 -3.40 10.27
CA PRO A 36 5.34 -2.96 11.14
C PRO A 36 5.04 -1.59 11.75
N LEU A 37 5.32 -1.41 13.05
CA LEU A 37 5.14 -0.14 13.76
C LEU A 37 5.88 0.98 13.01
N GLY A 38 5.12 1.91 12.40
CA GLY A 38 5.65 3.02 11.61
C GLY A 38 5.41 2.91 10.09
N SER A 39 4.84 1.82 9.57
CA SER A 39 4.40 1.79 8.17
C SER A 39 3.12 2.60 8.01
N GLN A 40 3.17 3.61 7.15
CA GLN A 40 1.98 4.36 6.75
C GLN A 40 1.05 3.45 5.94
N ASP A 41 -0.26 3.59 6.15
CA ASP A 41 -1.27 2.87 5.37
C ASP A 41 -1.10 3.21 3.88
N PRO A 42 -1.02 2.21 2.98
CA PRO A 42 -0.73 2.46 1.58
C PRO A 42 -1.85 3.24 0.87
N ILE A 43 -3.10 3.10 1.29
CA ILE A 43 -4.22 3.85 0.72
C ILE A 43 -4.18 5.31 1.19
N GLU A 44 -3.87 5.54 2.46
CA GLU A 44 -3.66 6.88 3.00
C GLU A 44 -2.47 7.58 2.34
N ALA A 45 -1.35 6.88 2.14
CA ALA A 45 -0.19 7.41 1.43
C ALA A 45 -0.54 7.79 -0.02
N SER A 46 -1.34 6.96 -0.71
CA SER A 46 -1.84 7.26 -2.06
C SER A 46 -2.72 8.51 -2.07
N ARG A 47 -3.65 8.63 -1.12
CA ARG A 47 -4.54 9.80 -0.99
C ARG A 47 -3.76 11.09 -0.75
N ASN A 48 -2.77 11.04 0.13
CA ASN A 48 -1.95 12.21 0.46
C ASN A 48 -1.08 12.61 -0.74
N GLY A 49 -0.41 11.65 -1.38
CA GLY A 49 0.37 11.91 -2.59
C GLY A 49 -0.47 12.50 -3.72
N LEU A 50 -1.66 11.95 -3.95
CA LEU A 50 -2.60 12.47 -4.95
C LEU A 50 -3.09 13.88 -4.61
N LYS A 51 -3.43 14.15 -3.34
CA LYS A 51 -3.86 15.48 -2.89
C LYS A 51 -2.77 16.54 -3.10
N ASP A 52 -1.53 16.19 -2.76
CA ASP A 52 -0.39 17.08 -2.95
C ASP A 52 -0.11 17.30 -4.44
N ALA A 53 -0.16 16.23 -5.25
CA ALA A 53 0.03 16.31 -6.70
C ALA A 53 -1.07 17.14 -7.39
N PHE A 54 -2.32 16.99 -6.96
CA PHE A 54 -3.45 17.78 -7.48
C PHE A 54 -3.34 19.26 -7.14
N THR A 55 -2.78 19.59 -5.97
CA THR A 55 -2.55 20.98 -5.56
C THR A 55 -1.33 21.59 -6.26
N GLN A 56 -0.38 20.75 -6.69
CA GLN A 56 0.86 21.13 -7.35
C GLN A 56 0.97 20.44 -8.72
N VAL A 57 0.07 20.81 -9.63
CA VAL A 57 0.02 20.28 -11.00
C VAL A 57 1.40 20.35 -11.66
N GLY A 58 1.81 19.27 -12.32
CA GLY A 58 3.13 19.09 -12.95
C GLY A 58 4.28 18.75 -12.00
N SER A 59 4.03 18.68 -10.69
CA SER A 59 5.04 18.34 -9.68
C SER A 59 4.80 16.94 -9.12
N PRO A 60 5.65 15.94 -9.44
CA PRO A 60 5.46 14.60 -8.94
C PRO A 60 5.67 14.52 -7.44
N GLN A 61 4.77 13.80 -6.76
CA GLN A 61 4.81 13.54 -5.34
C GLN A 61 5.14 12.08 -5.10
N PHE A 62 6.00 11.82 -4.12
CA PHE A 62 6.38 10.47 -3.75
C PHE A 62 6.19 10.28 -2.25
N SER A 63 5.53 9.18 -1.87
CA SER A 63 5.40 8.80 -0.49
C SER A 63 6.75 8.37 0.09
N SER A 64 6.82 8.35 1.42
CA SER A 64 7.81 7.51 2.09
C SER A 64 7.53 6.03 1.80
N LYS A 65 8.47 5.17 2.16
CA LYS A 65 8.31 3.72 2.00
C LYS A 65 7.08 3.24 2.79
N VAL A 66 6.17 2.56 2.10
CA VAL A 66 4.97 1.94 2.66
C VAL A 66 5.05 0.43 2.54
N THR A 67 4.47 -0.28 3.49
CA THR A 67 4.45 -1.74 3.49
C THR A 67 3.06 -2.20 3.06
N ILE A 68 2.98 -2.90 1.93
CA ILE A 68 1.78 -3.56 1.44
C ILE A 68 1.75 -4.99 1.98
N THR A 69 0.58 -5.41 2.46
CA THR A 69 0.32 -6.78 2.89
C THR A 69 -0.63 -7.49 1.93
N LYS A 70 -0.68 -8.82 1.99
CA LYS A 70 -1.63 -9.62 1.22
C LYS A 70 -3.06 -9.05 1.32
N ASP A 71 -3.79 -9.09 0.21
CA ASP A 71 -5.18 -8.66 0.09
C ASP A 71 -5.37 -7.13 0.22
N THR A 72 -4.29 -6.35 0.15
CA THR A 72 -4.40 -4.89 0.00
C THR A 72 -4.99 -4.58 -1.38
N VAL A 73 -6.04 -3.75 -1.40
CA VAL A 73 -6.77 -3.37 -2.62
C VAL A 73 -6.65 -1.88 -2.86
N PHE A 74 -6.12 -1.50 -4.01
CA PHE A 74 -6.14 -0.14 -4.52
C PHE A 74 -7.28 -0.01 -5.52
N THR A 75 -8.13 0.99 -5.32
CA THR A 75 -9.20 1.32 -6.26
C THR A 75 -9.09 2.81 -6.58
N PRO A 76 -9.43 3.27 -7.79
CA PRO A 76 -9.48 4.70 -8.12
C PRO A 76 -10.26 5.52 -7.09
N ARG A 77 -11.42 4.99 -6.66
CA ARG A 77 -12.25 5.60 -5.60
C ARG A 77 -11.61 5.57 -4.21
N GLY A 78 -10.81 4.53 -3.94
CA GLY A 78 -10.07 4.38 -2.70
C GLY A 78 -8.94 5.39 -2.59
N VAL A 79 -8.25 5.68 -3.70
CA VAL A 79 -7.12 6.63 -3.74
C VAL A 79 -7.55 8.07 -3.95
N ALA A 80 -8.66 8.34 -4.65
CA ALA A 80 -9.20 9.68 -4.90
C ALA A 80 -10.03 10.20 -3.70
N PRO A 81 -9.52 11.14 -2.89
CA PRO A 81 -10.29 11.69 -1.80
C PRO A 81 -11.39 12.60 -2.34
N ARG A 82 -12.64 12.38 -1.88
CA ARG A 82 -13.85 13.09 -2.36
C ARG A 82 -13.76 14.62 -2.27
N GLU A 83 -12.95 15.13 -1.35
CA GLU A 83 -12.74 16.56 -1.12
C GLU A 83 -11.96 17.27 -2.23
N LEU A 84 -11.23 16.54 -3.09
CA LEU A 84 -10.52 17.15 -4.23
C LEU A 84 -11.47 17.58 -5.34
N GLY A 85 -12.69 17.04 -5.40
CA GLY A 85 -13.64 17.31 -6.48
C GLY A 85 -13.21 16.77 -7.84
N ILE A 86 -12.16 15.95 -7.91
CA ILE A 86 -11.74 15.25 -9.13
C ILE A 86 -12.72 14.12 -9.46
N SER A 87 -13.01 13.94 -10.75
CA SER A 87 -13.77 12.78 -11.21
C SER A 87 -12.94 11.51 -10.99
N ILE A 88 -13.59 10.41 -10.60
CA ILE A 88 -12.91 9.12 -10.42
C ILE A 88 -12.33 8.65 -11.76
N ASP A 89 -13.00 8.98 -12.87
CA ASP A 89 -12.58 8.63 -14.22
C ASP A 89 -11.31 9.39 -14.66
N HIS A 90 -10.89 10.43 -13.91
CA HIS A 90 -9.64 11.17 -14.17
C HIS A 90 -8.51 10.73 -13.24
N VAL A 91 -8.69 9.63 -12.50
CA VAL A 91 -7.68 9.08 -11.59
C VAL A 91 -7.34 7.68 -12.00
N CYS A 92 -6.13 7.51 -12.52
CA CYS A 92 -5.62 6.22 -12.95
C CYS A 92 -4.66 5.68 -11.90
N VAL A 93 -4.74 4.38 -11.65
CA VAL A 93 -3.84 3.69 -10.73
C VAL A 93 -3.06 2.66 -11.53
N GLY A 94 -1.74 2.66 -11.37
CA GLY A 94 -0.85 1.75 -12.08
C GLY A 94 0.13 1.07 -11.12
N VAL A 95 0.62 -0.09 -11.54
CA VAL A 95 1.69 -0.82 -10.84
C VAL A 95 2.93 -0.86 -11.73
N ALA A 96 4.09 -0.61 -11.15
CA ALA A 96 5.34 -0.79 -11.87
C ALA A 96 5.51 -2.24 -12.33
N LYS A 97 5.95 -2.43 -13.57
CA LYS A 97 6.24 -3.73 -14.19
C LYS A 97 7.12 -4.63 -13.33
N ALA A 98 8.08 -4.05 -12.61
CA ALA A 98 8.96 -4.78 -11.70
C ALA A 98 8.23 -5.51 -10.55
N LEU A 99 6.98 -5.11 -10.26
CA LEU A 99 6.13 -5.69 -9.23
C LEU A 99 5.00 -6.56 -9.79
N GLY A 100 4.82 -6.60 -11.12
CA GLY A 100 3.62 -7.09 -11.80
C GLY A 100 3.14 -8.48 -11.35
N ASP A 101 4.04 -9.45 -11.15
CA ASP A 101 3.67 -10.82 -10.74
C ASP A 101 2.99 -10.91 -9.36
N SER A 102 3.10 -9.87 -8.52
CA SER A 102 2.53 -9.83 -7.18
C SER A 102 1.22 -9.04 -7.10
N PHE A 103 0.79 -8.43 -8.20
CA PHE A 103 -0.43 -7.66 -8.29
C PHE A 103 -1.32 -8.25 -9.39
N SER A 104 -2.63 -8.18 -9.18
CA SER A 104 -3.62 -8.61 -10.17
C SER A 104 -4.70 -7.54 -10.27
N ILE A 105 -5.12 -7.26 -11.49
CA ILE A 105 -6.23 -6.35 -11.77
C ILE A 105 -7.51 -7.18 -11.80
N THR A 106 -8.56 -6.68 -11.15
CA THR A 106 -9.84 -7.38 -11.00
C THR A 106 -10.98 -6.39 -10.95
N ASP A 107 -12.12 -6.79 -11.51
CA ASP A 107 -13.37 -6.02 -11.46
C ASP A 107 -14.25 -6.40 -10.24
N GLU A 108 -13.75 -7.25 -9.34
CA GLU A 108 -14.53 -7.79 -8.22
C GLU A 108 -14.99 -6.71 -7.23
N PHE A 109 -14.21 -5.64 -7.06
CA PHE A 109 -14.52 -4.54 -6.14
C PHE A 109 -15.03 -3.29 -6.88
N THR A 110 -14.27 -2.88 -7.89
CA THR A 110 -14.56 -1.81 -8.84
C THR A 110 -13.88 -2.18 -10.15
N PRO A 111 -14.29 -1.61 -11.29
CA PRO A 111 -13.45 -1.63 -12.48
C PRO A 111 -12.02 -1.25 -12.11
N ASP A 112 -11.08 -2.05 -12.59
CA ASP A 112 -9.63 -1.83 -12.48
C ASP A 112 -9.10 -1.77 -11.04
N ALA A 113 -9.71 -2.54 -10.14
CA ALA A 113 -9.16 -2.69 -8.79
C ALA A 113 -7.85 -3.47 -8.84
N ILE A 114 -6.80 -2.92 -8.24
CA ILE A 114 -5.48 -3.53 -8.16
C ILE A 114 -5.35 -4.22 -6.80
N VAL A 115 -5.19 -5.53 -6.83
CA VAL A 115 -5.09 -6.36 -5.62
C VAL A 115 -3.68 -6.92 -5.49
N TYR A 116 -3.07 -6.75 -4.33
CA TYR A 116 -1.81 -7.41 -4.01
C TYR A 116 -2.03 -8.86 -3.59
N SER A 117 -1.59 -9.80 -4.42
CA SER A 117 -1.75 -11.24 -4.25
C SER A 117 -0.51 -11.93 -3.68
N GLY A 118 0.56 -11.18 -3.41
CA GLY A 118 1.82 -11.70 -2.88
C GLY A 118 1.67 -12.34 -1.49
N SER A 119 2.47 -13.38 -1.25
CA SER A 119 2.44 -14.16 0.00
C SER A 119 3.22 -13.52 1.17
N ARG A 120 3.99 -12.46 0.91
CA ARG A 120 4.81 -11.75 1.89
C ARG A 120 4.47 -10.27 1.85
N SER A 121 4.76 -9.55 2.92
CA SER A 121 4.70 -8.08 2.87
C SER A 121 5.74 -7.55 1.89
N LEU A 122 5.37 -6.53 1.13
CA LEU A 122 6.21 -5.89 0.13
C LEU A 122 6.33 -4.41 0.48
N ASP A 123 7.55 -3.91 0.50
CA ASP A 123 7.79 -2.49 0.67
C ASP A 123 7.82 -1.80 -0.68
N VAL A 124 7.03 -0.74 -0.82
CA VAL A 124 6.90 0.04 -2.05
C VAL A 124 6.98 1.53 -1.77
N LYS A 125 7.09 2.32 -2.83
CA LYS A 125 6.80 3.75 -2.83
C LYS A 125 5.56 4.01 -3.65
N ILE A 126 4.80 5.03 -3.29
CA ILE A 126 3.65 5.47 -4.07
C ILE A 126 4.04 6.81 -4.71
N GLY A 127 4.04 6.85 -6.03
CA GLY A 127 4.18 8.08 -6.79
C GLY A 127 2.82 8.62 -7.19
N ALA A 128 2.66 9.93 -7.28
CA ALA A 128 1.50 10.56 -7.86
C ALA A 128 1.92 11.77 -8.69
N ILE A 129 1.30 11.95 -9.85
CA ILE A 129 1.43 13.17 -10.65
C ILE A 129 0.05 13.54 -11.18
N CYS A 130 -0.25 14.82 -11.19
CA CYS A 130 -1.44 15.36 -11.84
C CYS A 130 -1.01 16.38 -12.88
N GLU A 131 -1.69 16.37 -14.01
CA GLU A 131 -1.43 17.26 -15.14
C GLU A 131 -2.73 17.50 -15.92
N THR A 132 -2.75 18.50 -16.80
CA THR A 132 -3.83 18.64 -17.78
C THR A 132 -3.80 17.51 -18.81
N GLY A 133 -4.97 17.09 -19.30
CA GLY A 133 -5.16 15.91 -20.18
C GLY A 133 -4.10 15.76 -21.28
N ASP A 134 -3.87 16.80 -22.08
CA ASP A 134 -2.92 16.76 -23.20
C ASP A 134 -1.46 16.40 -22.81
N ASP A 135 -1.07 16.60 -21.55
CA ASP A 135 0.31 16.45 -21.07
C ASP A 135 0.48 15.29 -20.05
N ILE A 136 -0.61 14.65 -19.60
CA ILE A 136 -0.52 13.64 -18.52
C ILE A 136 0.31 12.42 -18.91
N ASP A 137 0.18 11.93 -20.14
CA ASP A 137 0.92 10.77 -20.62
C ASP A 137 2.43 11.05 -20.69
N ALA A 138 2.79 12.23 -21.20
CA ALA A 138 4.17 12.66 -21.29
C ALA A 138 4.78 12.86 -19.89
N ALA A 139 4.04 13.49 -18.99
CA ALA A 139 4.45 13.73 -17.62
C ALA A 139 4.60 12.41 -16.83
N ALA A 140 3.62 11.52 -16.93
CA ALA A 140 3.67 10.20 -16.27
C ALA A 140 4.82 9.36 -16.82
N ASN A 141 5.05 9.35 -18.13
CA ASN A 141 6.16 8.62 -18.73
C ASN A 141 7.53 9.19 -18.34
N ASP A 142 7.68 10.52 -18.25
CA ASP A 142 8.92 11.15 -17.78
C ASP A 142 9.21 10.83 -16.30
N VAL A 143 8.20 10.97 -15.45
CA VAL A 143 8.33 10.75 -14.00
C VAL A 143 8.56 9.29 -13.66
N PHE A 144 7.79 8.39 -14.27
CA PHE A 144 7.86 6.96 -13.99
C PHE A 144 8.80 6.21 -14.94
N GLN A 145 9.41 6.88 -15.91
CA GLN A 145 10.42 6.32 -16.83
C GLN A 145 9.96 5.05 -17.55
N GLY A 146 8.67 5.00 -17.95
CA GLY A 146 8.08 3.81 -18.54
C GLY A 146 8.05 2.58 -17.61
N ALA A 147 8.18 2.78 -16.30
CA ALA A 147 8.08 1.69 -15.33
C ALA A 147 6.67 1.09 -15.29
N ILE A 148 5.67 1.78 -15.83
CA ILE A 148 4.28 1.35 -15.89
C ILE A 148 3.98 1.16 -17.38
N ASP A 149 3.79 -0.11 -17.78
CA ASP A 149 3.59 -0.48 -19.19
C ASP A 149 2.16 -0.17 -19.67
N ASP A 150 1.18 -0.19 -18.76
CA ASP A 150 -0.22 0.15 -19.03
C ASP A 150 -0.82 0.78 -17.77
N PHE A 151 -1.46 1.93 -17.93
CA PHE A 151 -2.50 2.36 -17.00
C PHE A 151 -3.78 1.66 -17.49
N ASP A 152 -4.26 0.67 -16.73
CA ASP A 152 -5.35 -0.19 -17.20
C ASP A 152 -6.71 0.54 -17.27
N ASN A 153 -6.79 1.70 -16.59
CA ASN A 153 -7.81 2.70 -16.86
C ASN A 153 -7.28 3.58 -17.98
N ASP A 154 -8.05 3.73 -19.05
CA ASP A 154 -7.87 4.74 -20.10
C ASP A 154 -7.64 6.13 -19.47
N CYS A 155 -6.40 6.40 -19.04
CA CYS A 155 -5.87 7.73 -18.82
C CYS A 155 -5.63 8.41 -20.18
N GLU A 156 -6.27 7.88 -21.22
CA GLU A 156 -6.27 8.43 -22.54
C GLU A 156 -6.99 9.77 -22.48
N ASP A 157 -6.21 10.79 -22.81
CA ASP A 157 -6.66 12.14 -23.00
C ASP A 157 -7.84 12.17 -23.98
N ASN A 158 -9.01 12.57 -23.49
CA ASN A 158 -10.17 12.86 -24.33
C ASN A 158 -10.07 14.26 -24.99
N GLY A 159 -8.89 14.90 -24.96
CA GLY A 159 -8.64 16.28 -25.40
C GLY A 159 -9.30 17.29 -24.47
N SER A 160 -9.45 16.96 -23.18
CA SER A 160 -10.13 17.82 -22.22
C SER A 160 -9.13 18.68 -21.44
N SER A 161 -9.47 19.95 -21.23
CA SER A 161 -8.69 20.86 -20.38
C SER A 161 -8.81 20.54 -18.88
N GLU A 162 -9.15 19.30 -18.55
CA GLU A 162 -9.38 18.83 -17.20
C GLU A 162 -8.09 18.25 -16.63
N THR A 163 -7.99 18.22 -15.31
CA THR A 163 -6.84 17.66 -14.62
C THR A 163 -7.03 16.15 -14.47
N TYR A 164 -6.07 15.40 -14.99
CA TYR A 164 -5.93 13.96 -14.80
C TYR A 164 -4.81 13.69 -13.82
N CYS A 165 -4.93 12.60 -13.09
CA CYS A 165 -3.95 12.20 -12.12
C CYS A 165 -3.62 10.72 -12.26
N VAL A 166 -2.33 10.44 -12.14
CA VAL A 166 -1.79 9.10 -12.16
C VAL A 166 -1.19 8.80 -10.81
N VAL A 167 -1.57 7.65 -10.24
CA VAL A 167 -1.01 7.09 -9.01
C VAL A 167 -0.27 5.80 -9.35
N ALA A 168 1.01 5.73 -9.00
CA ALA A 168 1.90 4.64 -9.35
C ALA A 168 2.39 3.89 -8.11
N ILE A 169 2.28 2.56 -8.09
CA ILE A 169 2.92 1.70 -7.10
C ILE A 169 4.30 1.29 -7.62
N LEU A 170 5.35 1.79 -6.99
CA LEU A 170 6.74 1.67 -7.43
C LEU A 170 7.57 0.80 -6.48
N PRO A 171 8.63 0.12 -6.97
CA PRO A 171 9.62 -0.47 -6.08
C PRO A 171 10.25 0.58 -5.14
N PRO A 172 10.80 0.17 -3.98
CA PRO A 172 11.31 1.06 -2.95
C PRO A 172 12.57 1.84 -3.35
#